data_AF-A0A090IP89-F1
#
_entry.id   AF-A0A090IP89-F1
#
_cell.length_a   1.000
_cell.length_b   1.000
_cell.length_c   1.000
_cell.angle_alpha   90.00
_cell.angle_beta   90.00
_cell.angle_gamma   90.00
#
_symmetry.space_group_name_H-M   'P 1'
#
loop_
_entity.id
_entity.type
_entity.pdbx_description
1 polymer ?
#
loop_
_entity_poly.entity_id
_entity_poly.type
_entity_poly.pdbx_seq_one_letter_code
_entity_poly.pdbx_strand_id
1 'polypeptide(L)'
;MEQIYQKPTNSFVMASWGAFIIGTTAYLFGLWYSNMELNEKGYYLSLLLLGLFAAISLQKTIRDKQEGMNITVMYTMCCRVALIAAIALLAVGLRNAELLLSEKGFFTMAYTLSLFSVVTVQKNVRDIAASGDEITEIPEEIIE
;
A
#
# COMPACT_ATOMS: atom_id res chain seq x y z
N MET A 1 -6.46 29.12 -7.02
CA MET A 1 -7.58 28.17 -7.22
C MET A 1 -7.69 27.36 -5.95
N GLU A 2 -8.82 27.47 -5.25
CA GLU A 2 -9.13 26.64 -4.09
C GLU A 2 -9.28 25.19 -4.56
N GLN A 3 -8.48 24.26 -4.02
CA GLN A 3 -8.62 22.84 -4.37
C GLN A 3 -9.91 22.33 -3.71
N ILE A 4 -10.96 22.10 -4.50
CA ILE A 4 -12.17 21.43 -4.04
C ILE A 4 -11.83 19.95 -3.79
N TYR A 5 -11.62 19.57 -2.54
CA TYR A 5 -11.46 18.17 -2.16
C TYR A 5 -12.82 17.49 -2.12
N GLN A 6 -13.07 16.58 -3.05
CA GLN A 6 -14.26 15.73 -3.01
C GLN A 6 -14.01 14.56 -2.05
N LYS A 7 -14.78 14.51 -0.97
CA LYS A 7 -14.77 13.39 -0.02
C LYS A 7 -15.10 12.09 -0.76
N PRO A 8 -14.30 11.01 -0.61
CA PRO A 8 -14.60 9.73 -1.22
C PRO A 8 -15.89 9.16 -0.62
N THR A 9 -16.67 8.43 -1.43
CA THR A 9 -17.89 7.78 -0.92
C THR A 9 -17.54 6.69 0.08
N ASN A 10 -18.36 6.53 1.13
CA ASN A 10 -18.14 5.49 2.15
C ASN A 10 -18.01 4.09 1.53
N SER A 11 -18.80 3.79 0.49
CA SER A 11 -18.72 2.52 -0.25
C SER A 11 -17.36 2.30 -0.92
N PHE A 12 -16.76 3.35 -1.50
CA PHE A 12 -15.44 3.26 -2.12
C PHE A 12 -14.32 3.08 -1.09
N VAL A 13 -14.43 3.77 0.06
CA VAL A 13 -13.50 3.60 1.18
C VAL A 13 -13.51 2.16 1.67
N MET A 14 -14.70 1.59 1.92
CA MET A 14 -14.84 0.20 2.34
C MET A 14 -14.32 -0.79 1.29
N ALA A 15 -14.63 -0.57 0.01
CA ALA A 15 -14.13 -1.42 -1.07
C ALA A 15 -12.60 -1.40 -1.15
N SER A 16 -11.96 -0.24 -0.98
CA SER A 16 -10.50 -0.11 -1.01
C SER A 16 -9.81 -0.85 0.15
N TRP A 17 -10.35 -0.72 1.37
CA TRP A 17 -9.86 -1.46 2.53
C TRP A 17 -10.10 -2.95 2.40
N GLY A 18 -11.27 -3.36 1.90
CA GLY A 18 -11.58 -4.75 1.60
C GLY A 18 -10.58 -5.35 0.59
N ALA A 19 -10.31 -4.65 -0.50
CA ALA A 19 -9.32 -5.08 -1.50
C ALA A 19 -7.90 -5.20 -0.91
N PHE A 20 -7.50 -4.28 -0.03
CA PHE A 20 -6.21 -4.33 0.65
C PHE A 20 -6.08 -5.51 1.59
N ILE A 21 -7.10 -5.76 2.41
CA ILE A 21 -7.14 -6.89 3.34
C ILE A 21 -7.15 -8.19 2.55
N ILE A 22 -7.98 -8.32 1.53
CA ILE A 22 -8.07 -9.53 0.69
C ILE A 22 -6.74 -9.79 -0.02
N GLY A 23 -6.15 -8.77 -0.67
CA GLY A 23 -4.89 -8.92 -1.38
C GLY A 23 -3.74 -9.33 -0.46
N THR A 24 -3.61 -8.65 0.68
CA THR A 24 -2.52 -8.90 1.63
C THR A 24 -2.70 -10.26 2.30
N THR A 25 -3.90 -10.58 2.77
CA THR A 25 -4.16 -11.88 3.41
C THR A 25 -4.04 -13.03 2.41
N ALA A 26 -4.54 -12.89 1.18
CA ALA A 26 -4.35 -13.89 0.13
C ALA A 26 -2.86 -14.18 -0.11
N TYR A 27 -2.02 -13.13 -0.23
CA TYR A 27 -0.58 -13.29 -0.39
C TYR A 27 0.04 -14.05 0.79
N LEU A 28 -0.32 -13.68 2.04
CA LEU A 28 0.19 -14.34 3.25
C LEU A 28 -0.30 -15.79 3.38
N PHE A 29 -1.55 -16.08 3.00
CA PHE A 29 -2.08 -17.44 2.98
C PHE A 29 -1.35 -18.31 1.95
N GLY A 30 -1.11 -17.78 0.75
CA GLY A 30 -0.29 -18.46 -0.26
C GLY A 30 1.11 -18.75 0.26
N LEU A 31 1.72 -17.78 0.94
CA LEU A 31 3.03 -17.94 1.54
C LEU A 31 3.05 -19.02 2.62
N TRP A 32 2.05 -19.03 3.49
CA TRP A 32 1.91 -20.00 4.57
C TRP A 32 1.81 -21.42 4.04
N TYR A 33 0.94 -21.65 3.05
CA TYR A 33 0.64 -22.97 2.51
C TYR A 33 1.62 -23.46 1.44
N SER A 34 2.40 -22.56 0.84
CA SER A 34 3.41 -22.95 -0.15
C SER A 34 4.47 -23.91 0.43
N ASN A 35 4.95 -24.83 -0.39
CA ASN A 35 6.01 -25.78 -0.06
C ASN A 35 7.43 -25.16 -0.11
N MET A 36 7.54 -23.84 0.08
CA MET A 36 8.81 -23.13 0.09
C MET A 36 9.58 -23.33 1.40
N GLU A 37 10.90 -23.21 1.32
CA GLU A 37 11.76 -23.14 2.49
C GLU A 37 11.51 -21.86 3.30
N LEU A 38 11.84 -21.87 4.60
CA LEU A 38 11.53 -20.74 5.50
C LEU A 38 12.24 -19.44 5.08
N ASN A 39 13.45 -19.55 4.55
CA ASN A 39 14.23 -18.42 4.02
C ASN A 39 13.57 -17.81 2.77
N GLU A 40 13.04 -18.64 1.86
CA GLU A 40 12.29 -18.19 0.69
C GLU A 40 11.00 -17.51 1.10
N LYS A 41 10.28 -18.07 2.10
CA LYS A 41 9.09 -17.41 2.66
C LYS A 41 9.42 -16.03 3.21
N GLY A 42 10.51 -15.92 3.97
CA GLY A 42 11.01 -14.64 4.49
C GLY A 42 11.36 -13.64 3.39
N TYR A 43 11.95 -14.09 2.29
CA TYR A 43 12.25 -13.28 1.12
C TYR A 43 10.98 -12.64 0.53
N TYR A 44 9.96 -13.45 0.23
CA TYR A 44 8.69 -12.96 -0.34
C TYR A 44 7.91 -12.05 0.62
N LEU A 45 7.89 -12.38 1.92
CA LEU A 45 7.31 -11.50 2.92
C LEU A 45 8.01 -10.13 2.96
N SER A 46 9.35 -10.13 2.91
CA SER A 46 10.14 -8.89 2.90
C SER A 46 9.84 -8.05 1.66
N LEU A 47 9.65 -8.69 0.51
CA LEU A 47 9.27 -7.99 -0.73
C LEU A 47 7.86 -7.38 -0.63
N LEU A 48 6.90 -8.09 -0.05
CA LEU A 48 5.56 -7.55 0.21
C LEU A 48 5.64 -6.29 1.08
N LEU A 49 6.34 -6.37 2.21
CA LEU A 49 6.48 -5.24 3.14
C LEU A 49 7.22 -4.07 2.48
N LEU A 50 8.34 -4.34 1.79
CA LEU A 50 9.12 -3.34 1.07
C LEU A 50 8.28 -2.65 -0.01
N GLY A 51 7.52 -3.42 -0.79
CA GLY A 51 6.65 -2.91 -1.84
C GLY A 51 5.56 -2.00 -1.30
N LEU A 52 4.83 -2.45 -0.27
CA LEU A 52 3.78 -1.67 0.38
C LEU A 52 4.33 -0.37 0.97
N PHE A 53 5.42 -0.45 1.73
CA PHE A 53 6.07 0.72 2.32
C PHE A 53 6.56 1.70 1.26
N ALA A 54 7.24 1.22 0.21
CA ALA A 54 7.77 2.06 -0.86
C ALA A 54 6.64 2.73 -1.67
N ALA A 55 5.55 2.01 -1.94
CA ALA A 55 4.39 2.56 -2.64
C ALA A 55 3.72 3.69 -1.85
N ILE A 56 3.48 3.47 -0.54
CA ILE A 56 2.92 4.49 0.35
C ILE A 56 3.83 5.71 0.42
N SER A 57 5.13 5.47 0.63
CA SER A 57 6.13 6.54 0.77
C SER A 57 6.29 7.36 -0.49
N LEU A 58 6.28 6.71 -1.66
CA LEU A 58 6.34 7.39 -2.95
C LEU A 58 5.10 8.24 -3.19
N GLN A 59 3.91 7.70 -2.95
CA GLN A 59 2.65 8.40 -3.13
C GLN A 59 2.55 9.61 -2.18
N LYS A 60 3.03 9.48 -0.94
CA LYS A 60 3.17 10.60 -0.01
C LYS A 60 4.11 11.66 -0.57
N THR A 61 5.33 11.29 -0.96
CA THR A 61 6.35 12.25 -1.46
C THR A 61 5.88 13.02 -2.70
N ILE A 62 5.23 12.34 -3.64
CA ILE A 62 4.66 12.99 -4.83
C ILE A 62 3.59 14.00 -4.43
N ARG A 63 2.78 13.68 -3.42
CA ARG A 63 1.74 14.59 -2.94
C ARG A 63 2.34 15.78 -2.19
N ASP A 64 3.25 15.54 -1.28
CA ASP A 64 3.97 16.56 -0.51
C ASP A 64 4.58 17.61 -1.47
N LYS A 65 5.15 17.15 -2.60
CA LYS A 65 5.62 18.02 -3.68
C LYS A 65 4.52 18.88 -4.31
N GLN A 66 3.34 18.31 -4.55
CA GLN A 66 2.20 19.01 -5.15
C GLN A 66 1.55 20.02 -4.18
N GLU A 67 1.68 19.80 -2.88
CA GLU A 67 1.24 20.74 -1.83
C GLU A 67 2.26 21.84 -1.55
N GLY A 68 3.40 21.85 -2.25
CA GLY A 68 4.44 22.85 -2.08
C GLY A 68 5.34 22.62 -0.86
N MET A 69 5.29 21.44 -0.23
CA MET A 69 6.20 21.09 0.86
C MET A 69 7.61 20.81 0.32
N ASN A 70 8.61 21.17 1.12
CA ASN A 70 10.02 20.93 0.79
C ASN A 70 10.34 19.44 0.89
N ILE A 71 10.46 18.79 -0.27
CA ILE A 71 10.89 17.39 -0.38
C ILE A 71 12.31 17.28 -0.91
N THR A 72 13.09 16.34 -0.37
CA THR A 72 14.43 16.07 -0.89
C THR A 72 14.34 15.16 -2.12
N VAL A 73 15.10 15.52 -3.17
CA VAL A 73 15.19 14.71 -4.40
C VAL A 73 15.74 13.32 -4.08
N MET A 74 16.70 13.23 -3.14
CA MET A 74 17.30 11.97 -2.71
C MET A 74 16.26 11.01 -2.13
N TYR A 75 15.41 11.47 -1.21
CA TYR A 75 14.35 10.62 -0.63
C TYR A 75 13.37 10.12 -1.69
N THR A 76 12.94 11.01 -2.60
CA THR A 76 12.05 10.62 -3.71
C THR A 76 12.67 9.52 -4.57
N MET A 77 13.96 9.64 -4.89
CA MET A 77 14.67 8.62 -5.67
C MET A 77 14.80 7.31 -4.90
N CYS A 78 15.10 7.34 -3.60
CA CYS A 78 15.14 6.15 -2.76
C CYS A 78 13.79 5.40 -2.76
N CYS A 79 12.67 6.09 -2.58
CA CYS A 79 11.35 5.46 -2.63
C CYS A 79 11.05 4.83 -4.00
N ARG A 80 11.38 5.53 -5.09
CA ARG A 80 11.18 5.01 -6.46
C ARG A 80 12.03 3.78 -6.73
N VAL A 81 13.31 3.82 -6.36
CA VAL A 81 14.23 2.70 -6.53
C VAL A 81 13.79 1.51 -5.68
N ALA A 82 13.39 1.73 -4.42
CA ALA A 82 12.88 0.67 -3.55
C ALA A 82 11.62 0.00 -4.13
N LEU A 83 10.68 0.78 -4.67
CA LEU A 83 9.47 0.22 -5.29
C LEU A 83 9.79 -0.61 -6.54
N ILE A 84 10.65 -0.08 -7.43
CA ILE A 84 11.10 -0.79 -8.63
C ILE A 84 11.86 -2.06 -8.25
N ALA A 85 12.75 -1.97 -7.27
CA ALA A 85 13.52 -3.11 -6.77
C ALA A 85 12.60 -4.19 -6.20
N ALA A 86 11.59 -3.83 -5.39
CA ALA A 86 10.64 -4.79 -4.84
C ALA A 86 9.89 -5.56 -5.94
N ILE A 87 9.42 -4.85 -6.97
CA ILE A 87 8.72 -5.47 -8.12
C ILE A 87 9.67 -6.35 -8.94
N ALA A 88 10.89 -5.86 -9.22
CA ALA A 88 11.88 -6.61 -9.99
C ALA A 88 12.34 -7.88 -9.26
N LEU A 89 12.63 -7.78 -7.97
CA LEU A 89 13.01 -8.90 -7.12
C LEU A 89 11.87 -9.92 -6.96
N LEU A 90 10.61 -9.47 -6.92
CA LEU A 90 9.47 -10.39 -6.95
C LEU A 90 9.44 -11.16 -8.27
N ALA A 91 9.60 -10.48 -9.40
CA ALA A 91 9.59 -11.12 -10.72
C ALA A 91 10.74 -12.13 -10.89
N VAL A 92 11.95 -11.77 -10.43
CA VAL A 92 13.11 -12.68 -10.46
C VAL A 92 12.92 -13.84 -9.49
N GLY A 93 12.45 -13.58 -8.27
CA GLY A 93 12.18 -14.60 -7.27
C GLY A 93 11.17 -15.62 -7.78
N LEU A 94 10.02 -15.16 -8.29
CA LEU A 94 8.98 -16.05 -8.81
C LEU A 94 9.45 -16.82 -10.05
N ARG A 95 10.33 -16.25 -10.88
CA ARG A 95 10.95 -17.01 -11.98
C ARG A 95 11.81 -18.15 -11.44
N ASN A 96 12.62 -17.89 -10.42
CA ASN A 96 13.55 -18.88 -9.87
C ASN A 96 12.90 -19.92 -8.95
N ALA A 97 11.76 -19.60 -8.31
CA ALA A 97 11.12 -20.50 -7.36
C ALA A 97 10.55 -21.76 -8.03
N GLU A 98 10.71 -22.90 -7.37
CA GLU A 98 10.14 -24.19 -7.76
C GLU A 98 8.65 -24.30 -7.36
N LEU A 99 7.85 -23.36 -7.87
CA LEU A 99 6.40 -23.33 -7.70
C LEU A 99 5.68 -23.73 -8.99
N LEU A 100 4.44 -24.19 -8.87
CA LEU A 100 3.54 -24.31 -10.01
C LEU A 100 3.27 -22.94 -10.63
N LEU A 101 3.02 -22.92 -11.94
CA LEU A 101 2.75 -21.68 -12.67
C LEU A 101 1.51 -20.94 -12.12
N SER A 102 0.50 -21.69 -11.65
CA SER A 102 -0.70 -21.15 -10.99
C SER A 102 -0.36 -20.45 -9.67
N GLU A 103 0.54 -21.01 -8.86
CA GLU A 103 0.99 -20.40 -7.60
C GLU A 103 1.77 -19.12 -7.87
N LYS A 104 2.66 -19.12 -8.87
CA LYS A 104 3.38 -17.91 -9.32
C LYS A 104 2.42 -16.81 -9.75
N GLY A 105 1.40 -17.17 -10.52
CA GLY A 105 0.33 -16.26 -10.92
C GLY A 105 -0.43 -15.71 -9.72
N PHE A 106 -0.81 -16.58 -8.78
CA PHE A 106 -1.50 -16.19 -7.55
C PHE A 106 -0.71 -15.16 -6.74
N PHE A 107 0.58 -15.39 -6.48
CA PHE A 107 1.44 -14.42 -5.77
C PHE A 107 1.54 -13.09 -6.50
N THR A 108 1.70 -13.12 -7.83
CA THR A 108 1.79 -11.90 -8.65
C THR A 108 0.51 -11.07 -8.56
N MET A 109 -0.65 -11.71 -8.68
CA MET A 109 -1.95 -11.04 -8.63
C MET A 109 -2.25 -10.50 -7.23
N ALA A 110 -2.01 -11.30 -6.18
CA ALA A 110 -2.22 -10.87 -4.80
C ALA A 110 -1.31 -9.70 -4.42
N TYR A 111 -0.04 -9.74 -4.83
CA TYR A 111 0.91 -8.64 -4.62
C TYR A 111 0.48 -7.36 -5.37
N THR A 112 0.08 -7.48 -6.63
CA THR A 112 -0.38 -6.34 -7.45
C THR A 112 -1.65 -5.72 -6.85
N LEU A 113 -2.61 -6.55 -6.44
CA LEU A 113 -3.81 -6.10 -5.75
C LEU A 113 -3.46 -5.36 -4.45
N SER A 114 -2.52 -5.88 -3.67
CA SER A 114 -2.05 -5.25 -2.43
C SER A 114 -1.39 -3.88 -2.69
N LEU A 115 -0.52 -3.78 -3.71
CA LEU A 115 0.09 -2.50 -4.10
C LEU A 115 -0.93 -1.47 -4.59
N PHE A 116 -1.87 -1.88 -5.43
CA PHE A 116 -2.89 -0.97 -5.95
C PHE A 116 -3.84 -0.49 -4.85
N SER A 117 -4.32 -1.41 -4.04
CA SER A 117 -5.27 -1.13 -2.96
C SER A 117 -4.64 -0.27 -1.86
N VAL A 118 -3.37 -0.50 -1.48
CA VAL A 118 -2.73 0.33 -0.44
C VAL A 118 -2.57 1.79 -0.87
N VAL A 119 -2.23 2.04 -2.14
CA VAL A 119 -2.16 3.39 -2.70
C VAL A 119 -3.55 4.04 -2.71
N THR A 120 -4.60 3.25 -2.98
CA THR A 120 -5.99 3.72 -2.98
C THR A 120 -6.46 4.05 -1.57
N VAL A 121 -6.19 3.18 -0.60
CA VAL A 121 -6.47 3.39 0.82
C VAL A 121 -5.76 4.66 1.32
N GLN A 122 -4.49 4.85 0.98
CA GLN A 122 -3.76 6.04 1.37
C GLN A 122 -4.37 7.32 0.80
N LYS A 123 -4.79 7.32 -0.47
CA LYS A 123 -5.51 8.45 -1.07
C LYS A 123 -6.82 8.72 -0.34
N ASN A 124 -7.61 7.68 -0.06
CA ASN A 124 -8.88 7.80 0.65
C ASN A 124 -8.71 8.38 2.06
N VAL A 125 -7.79 7.85 2.87
CA VAL A 125 -7.50 8.33 4.23
C VAL A 125 -7.10 9.81 4.20
N ARG A 126 -6.27 10.21 3.22
CA ARG A 126 -5.89 11.61 3.02
C ARG A 126 -7.09 12.48 2.63
N ASP A 127 -7.87 12.07 1.64
CA ASP A 127 -8.99 12.87 1.13
C ASP A 127 -10.07 13.08 2.18
N ILE A 128 -10.28 12.10 3.06
CA ILE A 128 -11.11 12.25 4.25
C ILE A 128 -10.53 13.30 5.20
N ALA A 129 -9.23 13.22 5.52
CA ALA A 129 -8.58 14.19 6.41
C ALA A 129 -8.60 15.63 5.84
N ALA A 130 -8.46 15.78 4.52
CA ALA A 130 -8.53 17.08 3.85
C ALA A 130 -9.97 17.62 3.71
N SER A 131 -11.00 16.76 3.80
CA SER A 131 -12.40 17.16 3.71
C SER A 131 -12.97 17.82 4.99
N GLY A 132 -12.16 17.91 6.06
CA GLY A 132 -12.54 18.68 7.24
C GLY A 132 -13.66 18.06 8.08
N ASP A 133 -13.76 16.73 8.16
CA ASP A 133 -14.41 16.13 9.33
C ASP A 133 -13.52 16.47 10.53
N GLU A 134 -13.81 17.60 11.18
CA GLU A 134 -13.43 17.81 12.57
C GLU A 134 -13.84 16.55 13.34
N ILE A 135 -12.92 16.05 14.17
CA ILE A 135 -13.34 15.32 15.36
C ILE A 135 -14.09 16.36 16.18
N THR A 136 -15.39 16.52 15.92
CA THR A 136 -16.25 17.45 16.65
C THR A 136 -16.34 16.98 18.10
N GLU A 137 -15.69 17.77 18.94
CA GLU A 137 -16.09 18.18 20.28
C GLU A 137 -16.39 17.05 21.28
N ILE A 138 -15.48 16.89 22.24
CA ILE A 138 -15.88 16.45 23.58
C ILE A 138 -16.86 17.53 24.09
N PRO A 139 -18.12 17.20 24.43
CA PRO A 139 -19.04 18.20 24.95
C PRO A 139 -18.46 18.79 26.24
N GLU A 140 -18.29 20.11 26.28
CA GLU A 140 -17.90 20.87 27.48
C GLU A 140 -18.95 20.76 28.61
N GLU A 141 -20.09 20.11 28.36
CA GLU A 141 -21.18 19.85 29.30
C GLU A 141 -20.83 18.87 30.44
N ILE A 142 -19.56 18.45 30.55
CA ILE A 142 -19.06 17.59 31.66
C ILE A 142 -18.04 18.35 32.56
N ILE A 143 -17.82 19.65 32.37
CA ILE A 143 -16.89 20.46 33.19
C ILE A 143 -17.61 21.48 34.11
N GLU A 144 -18.95 21.53 34.15
CA GLU A 144 -19.70 22.26 35.20
C GLU A 144 -20.28 21.37 36.30
#